data_AF-A0A951P2F0-F1
#
_entry.id   AF-A0A951P2F0-F1
#
_cell.length_a   1.000
_cell.length_b   1.000
_cell.length_c   1.000
_cell.angle_alpha   90.00
_cell.angle_beta   90.00
_cell.angle_gamma   90.00
#
_symmetry.space_group_name_H-M   'P 1'
#
loop_
_entity.id
_entity.type
_entity.pdbx_description
1 polymer ?
#
loop_
_entity_poly.entity_id
_entity_poly.type
_entity_poly.pdbx_seq_one_letter_code
_entity_poly.pdbx_strand_id
1 'polypeptide(L)'
;MPKVEFSIADSSPCISCGTDLFLEQSRCPSCGSESNIRTAFADIYDLLMQGSLIDARPGGLILGREHDEDDIPMLAPQAVGIFQLVGYMQGGEYILNRDAAIEHKEKILEINSYKDKDYTPLRSIRLTDTTRILNTNASSGSTALLVEHGQFVVNRAATARYYYELEELNNSNRSA
;
A
#
# COMPACT_ATOMS: atom_id res chain seq x y z
N MET A 1 29.43 3.41 -23.84
CA MET A 1 28.44 3.07 -22.79
C MET A 1 27.07 3.17 -23.42
N PRO A 2 26.19 2.16 -23.31
CA PRO A 2 24.82 2.29 -23.77
C PRO A 2 24.15 3.41 -22.98
N LYS A 3 23.49 4.33 -23.70
CA LYS A 3 22.71 5.41 -23.12
C LYS A 3 21.40 4.79 -22.66
N VAL A 4 21.15 4.78 -21.35
CA VAL A 4 19.85 4.35 -20.82
C VAL A 4 18.92 5.55 -20.97
N GLU A 5 17.99 5.47 -21.92
CA GLU A 5 16.95 6.48 -22.09
C GLU A 5 15.71 6.04 -21.31
N PHE A 6 15.37 6.81 -20.28
CA PHE A 6 14.12 6.66 -19.55
C PHE A 6 13.12 7.69 -20.09
N SER A 7 12.00 7.22 -20.64
CA SER A 7 10.87 8.08 -20.98
C SER A 7 9.90 8.07 -19.80
N ILE A 8 9.81 9.19 -19.08
CA ILE A 8 8.76 9.40 -18.08
C ILE A 8 7.46 9.68 -18.85
N ALA A 9 6.37 9.04 -18.44
CA ALA A 9 5.05 9.28 -19.02
C ALA A 9 4.52 10.65 -18.59
N ASP A 10 3.83 11.33 -19.50
CA ASP A 10 3.09 12.57 -19.27
C ASP A 10 1.60 12.30 -18.97
N SER A 11 1.12 11.09 -19.29
CA SER A 11 -0.24 10.63 -19.05
C SER A 11 -0.29 9.24 -18.41
N SER A 12 -1.41 8.95 -17.75
CA SER A 12 -1.75 7.62 -17.26
C SER A 12 -3.17 7.23 -17.70
N PRO A 13 -3.47 5.92 -17.86
CA PRO A 13 -4.80 5.51 -18.31
C PRO A 13 -5.85 5.79 -17.23
N CYS A 14 -7.00 6.35 -17.62
CA CYS A 14 -8.16 6.49 -16.74
C CYS A 14 -8.61 5.10 -16.23
N ILE A 15 -8.76 4.94 -14.90
CA ILE A 15 -9.19 3.67 -14.30
C ILE A 15 -10.55 3.21 -14.84
N SER A 16 -11.44 4.15 -15.16
CA SER A 16 -12.82 3.84 -15.56
C SER A 16 -12.96 3.43 -17.03
N CYS A 17 -12.17 4.02 -17.94
CA CYS A 17 -12.38 3.85 -19.38
C CYS A 17 -11.10 3.63 -20.19
N GLY A 18 -9.92 3.69 -19.56
CA GLY A 18 -8.63 3.48 -20.21
C GLY A 18 -8.11 4.67 -21.05
N THR A 19 -8.90 5.72 -21.26
CA THR A 19 -8.43 6.92 -21.98
C THR A 19 -7.25 7.59 -21.26
N ASP A 20 -6.25 8.01 -22.02
CA ASP A 20 -5.10 8.74 -21.50
C ASP A 20 -5.51 10.01 -20.76
N LEU A 21 -4.94 10.18 -19.57
CA LEU A 21 -5.23 11.27 -18.66
C LEU A 21 -3.92 11.91 -18.22
N PHE A 22 -3.71 13.17 -18.60
CA PHE A 22 -2.53 13.94 -18.18
C PHE A 22 -2.57 14.22 -16.67
N LEU A 23 -1.39 14.37 -16.05
CA LEU A 23 -1.26 14.51 -14.59
C LEU A 23 -2.11 15.66 -13.99
N GLU A 24 -2.16 16.79 -14.69
CA GLU A 24 -2.91 18.01 -14.31
C GLU A 24 -4.44 17.83 -14.33
N GLN A 25 -4.94 16.79 -14.98
CA GLN A 25 -6.38 16.61 -15.20
C GLN A 25 -7.02 15.91 -14.00
N SER A 26 -7.92 16.61 -13.29
CA SER A 26 -8.69 16.04 -12.18
C SER A 26 -9.90 15.20 -12.62
N ARG A 27 -10.26 15.23 -13.91
CA ARG A 27 -11.42 14.55 -14.48
C ARG A 27 -11.13 14.01 -15.87
N CYS A 28 -11.60 12.80 -16.16
CA CYS A 28 -11.44 12.20 -17.48
C CYS A 28 -12.27 12.94 -18.54
N PRO A 29 -11.66 13.40 -19.65
CA PRO A 29 -12.38 14.09 -20.71
C PRO A 29 -13.34 13.17 -21.48
N SER A 30 -13.10 11.86 -21.47
CA SER A 30 -13.92 10.89 -22.22
C SER A 30 -15.15 10.42 -21.44
N CYS A 31 -14.97 9.93 -20.20
CA CYS A 31 -16.07 9.36 -19.41
C CYS A 31 -16.56 10.26 -18.28
N GLY A 32 -15.89 11.38 -18.01
CA GLY A 32 -16.27 12.29 -16.94
C GLY A 32 -16.07 11.74 -15.52
N SER A 33 -15.34 10.62 -15.34
CA SER A 33 -14.99 10.16 -13.99
C SER A 33 -13.95 11.08 -13.36
N GLU A 34 -14.06 11.33 -12.06
CA GLU A 34 -12.98 11.98 -11.30
C GLU A 34 -11.74 11.08 -11.29
N SER A 35 -10.57 11.70 -11.31
CA SER A 35 -9.31 10.97 -11.14
C SER A 35 -8.92 10.95 -9.68
N ASN A 36 -8.44 9.81 -9.19
CA ASN A 36 -7.73 9.79 -7.92
C ASN A 36 -6.52 10.73 -7.96
N ILE A 37 -6.05 11.13 -6.79
CA ILE A 37 -4.84 11.96 -6.65
C ILE A 37 -3.67 11.22 -7.30
N ARG A 38 -2.95 11.91 -8.19
CA ARG A 38 -1.79 11.40 -8.90
C ARG A 38 -0.61 12.32 -8.69
N THR A 39 0.58 11.76 -8.71
CA THR A 39 1.84 12.44 -8.39
C THR A 39 2.95 11.97 -9.33
N ALA A 40 3.91 12.85 -9.60
CA ALA A 40 4.98 12.58 -10.55
C ALA A 40 6.16 11.87 -9.86
N PHE A 41 7.06 11.34 -10.68
CA PHE A 41 8.31 10.74 -10.21
C PHE A 41 9.13 11.69 -9.31
N ALA A 42 9.11 12.99 -9.56
CA ALA A 42 9.84 13.97 -8.75
C ALA A 42 9.40 13.93 -7.27
N ASP A 43 8.10 13.91 -7.01
CA ASP A 43 7.56 13.86 -5.65
C ASP A 43 7.91 12.53 -4.94
N ILE A 44 7.84 11.42 -5.69
CA ILE A 44 8.23 10.09 -5.19
C ILE A 44 9.73 10.00 -4.92
N TYR A 45 10.54 10.61 -5.78
CA TYR A 45 11.98 10.67 -5.62
C TYR A 45 12.36 11.44 -4.36
N ASP A 46 11.68 12.53 -4.05
CA ASP A 46 11.89 13.28 -2.80
C ASP A 46 11.58 12.42 -1.56
N LEU A 47 10.46 11.67 -1.58
CA LEU A 47 10.14 10.72 -0.50
C LEU A 47 11.21 9.63 -0.37
N LEU A 48 11.69 9.09 -1.49
CA LEU A 48 12.76 8.09 -1.52
C LEU A 48 14.05 8.63 -0.92
N MET A 49 14.47 9.84 -1.32
CA MET A 49 15.71 10.47 -0.85
C MET A 49 15.66 10.83 0.63
N GLN A 50 14.47 11.09 1.17
CA GLN A 50 14.26 11.32 2.61
C GLN A 50 14.17 10.02 3.42
N GLY A 51 14.13 8.86 2.77
CA GLY A 51 13.86 7.58 3.44
C GLY A 51 12.41 7.45 3.94
N SER A 52 11.50 8.25 3.38
CA SER A 52 10.08 8.34 3.75
C SER A 52 9.17 7.54 2.82
N LEU A 53 9.75 6.81 1.85
CA LEU A 53 9.03 5.86 0.99
C LEU A 53 9.36 4.43 1.39
N ILE A 54 8.37 3.69 1.87
CA ILE A 54 8.53 2.30 2.33
C ILE A 54 7.95 1.34 1.30
N ASP A 55 8.73 0.36 0.87
CA ASP A 55 8.25 -0.69 -0.05
C ASP A 55 7.35 -1.70 0.69
N ALA A 56 6.05 -1.55 0.52
CA ALA A 56 5.01 -2.37 1.13
C ALA A 56 4.47 -3.47 0.18
N ARG A 57 4.97 -3.56 -1.06
CA ARG A 57 4.56 -4.60 -2.04
C ARG A 57 4.71 -6.03 -1.53
N PRO A 58 5.77 -6.38 -0.77
CA PRO A 58 5.91 -7.72 -0.21
C PRO A 58 4.89 -8.04 0.91
N GLY A 59 4.09 -7.07 1.36
CA GLY A 59 3.20 -7.23 2.49
C GLY A 59 3.92 -7.13 3.84
N GLY A 60 3.17 -6.90 4.92
CA GLY A 60 3.69 -6.80 6.28
C GLY A 60 2.75 -6.06 7.24
N LEU A 61 3.19 -5.99 8.49
CA LEU A 61 2.49 -5.28 9.57
C LEU A 61 2.92 -3.82 9.61
N ILE A 62 1.96 -2.90 9.62
CA ILE A 62 2.22 -1.47 9.78
C ILE A 62 2.52 -1.18 11.25
N LEU A 63 3.74 -0.75 11.53
CA LEU A 63 4.09 -0.11 12.80
C LEU A 63 3.98 1.40 12.61
N GLY A 64 2.79 1.92 12.86
CA GLY A 64 2.46 3.34 12.76
C GLY A 64 1.67 3.81 13.97
N ARG A 65 1.16 5.04 13.90
CA ARG A 65 0.31 5.60 14.95
C ARG A 65 -1.11 5.04 14.82
N GLU A 66 -1.77 4.82 15.95
CA GLU A 66 -3.09 4.16 16.02
C GLU A 66 -4.27 5.16 15.89
N HIS A 67 -3.98 6.46 15.75
CA HIS A 67 -4.96 7.53 15.68
C HIS A 67 -5.39 7.82 14.25
N ASP A 68 -6.69 8.11 14.07
CA ASP A 68 -7.32 8.36 12.77
C ASP A 68 -6.82 9.65 12.06
N GLU A 69 -5.98 10.45 12.72
CA GLU A 69 -5.40 11.68 12.16
C GLU A 69 -4.06 11.47 11.44
N ASP A 70 -3.49 10.24 11.48
CA ASP A 70 -2.17 9.91 10.92
C ASP A 70 -2.26 8.80 9.85
N ASP A 71 -3.20 8.95 8.93
CA ASP A 71 -3.36 8.07 7.76
C ASP A 71 -2.11 8.06 6.88
N ILE A 72 -1.61 6.87 6.57
CA ILE A 72 -0.40 6.66 5.79
C ILE A 72 -0.80 6.46 4.31
N PRO A 73 -0.45 7.38 3.39
CA PRO A 73 -0.83 7.27 1.98
C PRO A 73 -0.19 6.05 1.32
N MET A 74 -1.01 5.33 0.54
CA MET A 74 -0.57 4.23 -0.32
C MET A 74 -0.47 4.70 -1.77
N LEU A 75 0.72 4.59 -2.36
CA LEU A 75 1.03 5.02 -3.72
C LEU A 75 1.30 3.81 -4.61
N ALA A 76 0.53 3.65 -5.68
CA ALA A 76 0.69 2.60 -6.67
C ALA A 76 1.21 3.19 -8.00
N PRO A 77 2.16 2.53 -8.70
CA PRO A 77 2.52 2.92 -10.06
C PRO A 77 1.34 2.76 -11.02
N GLN A 78 1.04 3.80 -11.80
CA GLN A 78 -0.03 3.78 -12.80
C GLN A 78 0.51 3.87 -14.23
N ALA A 79 1.63 4.57 -14.41
CA ALA A 79 2.43 4.61 -15.63
C ALA A 79 3.90 4.89 -15.27
N VAL A 80 4.81 4.87 -16.24
CA VAL A 80 6.24 5.13 -15.97
C VAL A 80 6.41 6.52 -15.39
N GLY A 81 6.78 6.60 -14.11
CA GLY A 81 6.96 7.87 -13.40
C GLY A 81 5.67 8.59 -13.00
N ILE A 82 4.50 7.94 -13.08
CA ILE A 82 3.23 8.44 -12.54
C ILE A 82 2.71 7.45 -11.51
N PHE A 83 2.40 7.98 -10.33
CA PHE A 83 1.91 7.23 -9.20
C PHE A 83 0.55 7.77 -8.78
N GLN A 84 -0.25 6.88 -8.21
CA GLN A 84 -1.61 7.18 -7.79
C GLN A 84 -1.77 6.88 -6.31
N LEU A 85 -2.41 7.78 -5.58
CA LEU A 85 -2.93 7.50 -4.25
C LEU A 85 -4.11 6.54 -4.38
N VAL A 86 -3.94 5.31 -3.88
CA VAL A 86 -4.93 4.23 -3.96
C VAL A 86 -5.66 3.98 -2.65
N GLY A 87 -5.26 4.67 -1.58
CA GLY A 87 -5.90 4.60 -0.28
C GLY A 87 -4.96 5.02 0.84
N TYR A 88 -5.37 4.70 2.06
CA TYR A 88 -4.61 4.99 3.27
C TYR A 88 -4.55 3.72 4.14
N MET A 89 -3.49 3.63 4.94
CA MET A 89 -3.35 2.61 5.99
C MET A 89 -3.11 3.26 7.34
N GLN A 90 -3.41 2.52 8.39
CA GLN A 90 -3.19 2.94 9.77
C GLN A 90 -2.26 2.00 10.52
N GLY A 91 -1.66 2.50 11.60
CA GLY A 91 -0.85 1.68 12.51
C GLY A 91 -1.63 0.47 13.00
N GLY A 92 -1.06 -0.72 12.83
CA GLY A 92 -1.67 -1.97 13.25
C GLY A 92 -2.48 -2.71 12.22
N GLU A 93 -2.66 -2.14 11.04
CA GLU A 93 -3.18 -2.89 9.90
C GLU A 93 -2.09 -3.78 9.29
N TYR A 94 -2.52 -4.84 8.62
CA TYR A 94 -1.65 -5.72 7.87
C TYR A 94 -1.96 -5.59 6.39
N ILE A 95 -0.94 -5.49 5.54
CA ILE A 95 -1.09 -5.55 4.10
C ILE A 95 -0.55 -6.87 3.58
N LEU A 96 -1.35 -7.64 2.84
CA LEU A 96 -0.86 -8.81 2.12
C LEU A 96 -0.27 -8.40 0.78
N ASN A 97 0.76 -9.13 0.34
CA ASN A 97 1.21 -9.04 -1.04
C ASN A 97 0.12 -9.51 -2.01
N ARG A 98 0.29 -9.13 -3.28
CA ARG A 98 -0.68 -9.39 -4.34
C ARG A 98 -0.95 -10.88 -4.52
N ASP A 99 0.07 -11.72 -4.52
CA ASP A 99 -0.07 -13.15 -4.80
C ASP A 99 -0.90 -13.84 -3.71
N ALA A 100 -0.56 -13.56 -2.43
CA ALA A 100 -1.32 -14.05 -1.29
C ALA A 100 -2.76 -13.53 -1.27
N ALA A 101 -2.95 -12.24 -1.60
CA ALA A 101 -4.28 -11.63 -1.68
C ALA A 101 -5.17 -12.25 -2.76
N ILE A 102 -4.59 -12.68 -3.89
CA ILE A 102 -5.31 -13.36 -4.96
C ILE A 102 -5.62 -14.81 -4.59
N GLU A 103 -4.63 -15.56 -4.11
CA GLU A 103 -4.78 -16.98 -3.82
C GLU A 103 -5.74 -17.23 -2.66
N HIS A 104 -5.59 -16.49 -1.57
CA HIS A 104 -6.31 -16.72 -0.32
C HIS A 104 -7.50 -15.78 -0.14
N LYS A 105 -8.02 -15.21 -1.23
CA LYS A 105 -9.02 -14.13 -1.22
C LYS A 105 -10.19 -14.41 -0.28
N GLU A 106 -10.81 -15.59 -0.38
CA GLU A 106 -11.98 -15.95 0.45
C GLU A 106 -11.62 -15.98 1.94
N LYS A 107 -10.47 -16.57 2.27
CA LYS A 107 -10.01 -16.68 3.65
C LYS A 107 -9.66 -15.31 4.24
N ILE A 108 -9.00 -14.46 3.46
CA ILE A 108 -8.66 -13.09 3.86
C ILE A 108 -9.93 -12.27 4.12
N LEU A 109 -10.96 -12.42 3.29
CA LEU A 109 -12.25 -11.76 3.51
C LEU A 109 -12.94 -12.27 4.78
N GLU A 110 -12.89 -13.57 5.06
CA GLU A 110 -13.37 -14.15 6.31
C GLU A 110 -12.64 -13.54 7.52
N ILE A 111 -11.30 -13.52 7.51
CA ILE A 111 -10.47 -12.93 8.56
C ILE A 111 -10.83 -11.45 8.75
N ASN A 112 -10.88 -10.68 7.65
CA ASN A 112 -11.12 -9.24 7.69
C ASN A 112 -12.55 -8.86 8.10
N SER A 113 -13.47 -9.83 8.16
CA SER A 113 -14.83 -9.64 8.69
C SER A 113 -14.86 -9.47 10.22
N TYR A 114 -13.78 -9.84 10.93
CA TYR A 114 -13.64 -9.60 12.36
C TYR A 114 -13.47 -8.10 12.66
N LYS A 115 -14.38 -7.54 13.48
CA LYS A 115 -14.47 -6.09 13.80
C LYS A 115 -14.61 -5.80 15.30
N ASP A 116 -14.03 -6.65 16.14
CA ASP A 116 -14.04 -6.44 17.59
C ASP A 116 -13.40 -5.10 17.94
N LYS A 117 -14.02 -4.35 18.86
CA LYS A 117 -13.51 -3.05 19.33
C LYS A 117 -12.56 -3.20 20.51
N ASP A 118 -12.65 -4.31 21.23
CA ASP A 118 -11.84 -4.62 22.42
C ASP A 118 -10.75 -5.66 22.09
N TYR A 119 -10.14 -5.54 20.91
CA TYR A 119 -9.07 -6.43 20.50
C TYR A 119 -7.78 -6.16 21.27
N THR A 120 -6.96 -7.19 21.44
CA THR A 120 -5.70 -7.06 22.15
C THR A 120 -4.77 -6.10 21.38
N PRO A 121 -4.19 -5.08 22.02
CA PRO A 121 -3.29 -4.15 21.34
C PRO A 121 -2.13 -4.88 20.67
N LEU A 122 -1.74 -4.49 19.46
CA LEU A 122 -0.70 -5.18 18.67
C LEU A 122 0.65 -5.26 19.37
N ARG A 123 0.96 -4.30 20.24
CA ARG A 123 2.15 -4.34 21.14
C ARG A 123 2.25 -5.61 22.00
N SER A 124 1.16 -6.36 22.15
CA SER A 124 1.14 -7.63 22.89
C SER A 124 1.46 -8.86 22.03
N ILE A 125 1.45 -8.71 20.70
CA ILE A 125 1.72 -9.79 19.76
C ILE A 125 3.22 -10.03 19.76
N ARG A 126 3.60 -11.31 19.91
CA ARG A 126 4.98 -11.71 19.75
C ARG A 126 5.27 -11.83 18.26
N LEU A 127 6.06 -10.89 17.75
CA LEU A 127 6.53 -10.94 16.37
C LEU A 127 7.46 -12.14 16.18
N THR A 128 7.42 -12.72 14.99
CA THR A 128 8.31 -13.80 14.55
C THR A 128 9.52 -13.22 13.82
N ASP A 129 10.58 -14.02 13.66
CA ASP A 129 11.78 -13.59 12.91
C ASP A 129 11.51 -13.33 11.41
N THR A 130 10.39 -13.84 10.88
CA THR A 130 9.95 -13.62 9.50
C THR A 130 9.12 -12.37 9.32
N THR A 131 8.76 -11.72 10.42
CA THR A 131 7.83 -10.59 10.41
C THR A 131 8.42 -9.43 9.63
N ARG A 132 7.70 -8.99 8.60
CA ARG A 132 8.00 -7.71 7.96
C ARG A 132 7.27 -6.59 8.67
N ILE A 133 8.02 -5.78 9.42
CA ILE A 133 7.52 -4.53 10.00
C ILE A 133 7.75 -3.38 9.02
N LEU A 134 6.66 -2.72 8.66
CA LEU A 134 6.67 -1.48 7.90
C LEU A 134 6.54 -0.33 8.90
N ASN A 135 7.69 0.17 9.38
CA ASN A 135 7.73 1.22 10.40
C ASN A 135 7.51 2.59 9.77
N THR A 136 6.34 3.18 10.00
CA THR A 136 5.94 4.47 9.44
C THR A 136 6.06 5.61 10.45
N ASN A 137 6.63 5.36 11.63
CA ASN A 137 6.94 6.39 12.62
C ASN A 137 8.22 7.15 12.21
N ALA A 138 8.14 7.99 11.18
CA ALA A 138 9.24 8.87 10.79
C ALA A 138 9.43 10.01 11.80
N SER A 139 10.68 10.43 12.00
CA SER A 139 11.06 11.45 12.97
C SER A 139 10.80 12.90 12.52
N SER A 140 10.50 13.18 11.25
CA SER A 140 10.37 14.57 10.76
C SER A 140 9.60 14.79 9.44
N GLY A 141 8.71 13.89 8.99
CA GLY A 141 7.96 14.11 7.75
C GLY A 141 6.83 13.11 7.49
N SER A 142 6.04 13.37 6.43
CA SER A 142 5.00 12.46 5.94
C SER A 142 5.64 11.23 5.29
N THR A 143 5.26 10.03 5.74
CA THR A 143 5.70 8.74 5.17
C THR A 143 4.67 8.25 4.15
N ALA A 144 5.09 7.58 3.10
CA ALA A 144 4.20 6.90 2.16
C ALA A 144 4.60 5.43 1.96
N LEU A 145 3.62 4.60 1.64
CA LEU A 145 3.81 3.20 1.27
C LEU A 145 3.80 3.07 -0.25
N LEU A 146 4.86 2.51 -0.83
CA LEU A 146 4.83 2.02 -2.20
C LEU A 146 4.11 0.66 -2.21
N VAL A 147 3.00 0.61 -2.94
CA VAL A 147 2.15 -0.59 -3.09
C VAL A 147 1.97 -0.94 -4.56
N GLU A 148 1.30 -2.05 -4.82
CA GLU A 148 0.83 -2.42 -6.14
C GLU A 148 -0.66 -2.80 -6.13
N HIS A 149 -1.29 -2.74 -7.31
CA HIS A 149 -2.67 -3.16 -7.45
C HIS A 149 -2.84 -4.66 -7.15
N GLY A 150 -3.89 -4.98 -6.41
CA GLY A 150 -4.22 -6.36 -6.05
C GLY A 150 -3.74 -6.81 -4.66
N GLN A 151 -3.04 -5.93 -3.93
CA GLN A 151 -2.80 -6.13 -2.49
C GLN A 151 -4.09 -5.96 -1.68
N PHE A 152 -4.11 -6.51 -0.46
CA PHE A 152 -5.27 -6.46 0.43
C PHE A 152 -4.88 -5.93 1.81
N VAL A 153 -5.63 -4.95 2.32
CA VAL A 153 -5.46 -4.39 3.67
C VAL A 153 -6.43 -5.06 4.64
N VAL A 154 -5.87 -5.65 5.70
CA VAL A 154 -6.59 -6.27 6.80
C VAL A 154 -6.66 -5.29 7.96
N ASN A 155 -7.86 -5.08 8.47
CA ASN A 155 -8.13 -4.15 9.55
C ASN A 155 -7.40 -4.52 10.85
N ARG A 156 -7.23 -3.54 11.73
CA ARG A 156 -6.49 -3.66 13.00
C ARG A 156 -6.98 -4.80 13.91
N ALA A 157 -8.30 -4.95 14.09
CA ALA A 157 -8.87 -5.96 14.97
C ALA A 157 -8.60 -7.38 14.43
N ALA A 158 -8.81 -7.57 13.13
CA ALA A 158 -8.53 -8.85 12.47
C ALA A 158 -7.03 -9.16 12.49
N THR A 159 -6.19 -8.16 12.23
CA THR A 159 -4.73 -8.29 12.30
C THR A 159 -4.29 -8.74 13.68
N ALA A 160 -4.81 -8.11 14.73
CA ALA A 160 -4.43 -8.45 16.10
C ALA A 160 -4.80 -9.89 16.49
N ARG A 161 -5.93 -10.39 15.99
CA ARG A 161 -6.42 -11.74 16.27
C ARG A 161 -5.75 -12.82 15.43
N TYR A 162 -5.54 -12.56 14.14
CA TYR A 162 -5.15 -13.56 13.14
C TYR A 162 -3.71 -13.35 12.64
N TYR A 163 -2.90 -12.62 13.40
CA TYR A 163 -1.54 -12.24 13.00
C TYR A 163 -0.70 -13.36 12.39
N TYR A 164 -0.58 -14.50 13.09
CA TYR A 164 0.26 -15.61 12.62
C TYR A 164 -0.30 -16.24 11.34
N GLU A 165 -1.62 -16.34 11.23
CA GLU A 165 -2.28 -16.85 10.03
C GLU A 165 -2.05 -15.90 8.84
N LEU A 166 -2.13 -14.58 9.06
CA LEU A 166 -1.82 -13.60 8.03
C LEU A 166 -0.35 -13.67 7.57
N GLU A 167 0.60 -13.85 8.50
CA GLU A 167 2.00 -14.07 8.17
C GLU A 167 2.21 -15.36 7.35
N GLU A 168 1.54 -16.45 7.70
CA GLU A 168 1.59 -17.70 6.94
C GLU A 168 1.03 -17.51 5.52
N LEU A 169 -0.16 -16.92 5.40
CA LEU A 169 -0.78 -16.64 4.11
C LEU A 169 0.12 -15.76 3.23
N ASN A 170 0.69 -14.70 3.80
CA ASN A 170 1.56 -13.76 3.08
C ASN A 170 2.88 -14.40 2.60
N ASN A 171 3.38 -15.43 3.28
CA ASN A 171 4.65 -16.09 2.95
C ASN A 171 4.51 -17.41 2.19
N SER A 172 3.30 -17.98 2.09
CA SER A 172 3.02 -19.29 1.49
C SER A 172 3.57 -19.52 0.08
N ASN A 173 3.70 -18.46 -0.74
CA ASN A 173 4.20 -18.52 -2.12
C ASN A 173 5.57 -17.90 -2.37
N ARG A 174 6.29 -17.50 -1.33
CA ARG A 174 7.65 -16.99 -1.52
C ARG A 174 8.59 -18.16 -1.82
N SER A 175 8.72 -18.49 -3.11
CA SER A 175 9.86 -19.28 -3.58
C SER A 175 11.13 -18.51 -3.22
N ALA A 176 12.03 -19.19 -2.49
CA ALA A 176 13.32 -18.68 -2.04
C ALA A 176 14.19 -18.16 -3.19
#